data_AF-A0A704CTR2-F1
#
_entry.id   AF-A0A704CTR2-F1
#
_cell.length_a   1.000
_cell.length_b   1.000
_cell.length_c   1.000
_cell.angle_alpha   90.00
_cell.angle_beta   90.00
_cell.angle_gamma   90.00
#
_symmetry.space_group_name_H-M   'P 1'
#
loop_
_entity.id
_entity.type
_entity.pdbx_description
1 polymer ?
#
loop_
_entity_poly.entity_id
_entity_poly.type
_entity_poly.pdbx_seq_one_letter_code
_entity_poly.pdbx_strand_id
1 'polypeptide(L)'
;MFTLSWQPPYDWSWMLGFLAARAVDGVETVGEGFYARSLVVGEHRGLVSVRPHLPTHTVQVSVSAGLLPVAPACLAKVSRLFDLDCQPAQVAAVLGPLGEDRPGLRLP
;
A
#
# COMPACT_ATOMS: atom_id res chain seq x y z
N MET A 1 -11.79 8.94 6.31
CA MET A 1 -11.41 7.84 5.39
C MET A 1 -11.08 8.48 4.06
N PHE A 2 -10.05 8.01 3.39
CA PHE A 2 -9.51 8.58 2.16
C PHE A 2 -9.41 7.48 1.10
N THR A 3 -9.33 7.88 -0.16
CA THR A 3 -9.19 6.96 -1.29
C THR A 3 -7.99 7.39 -2.12
N LEU A 4 -7.12 6.44 -2.47
CA LEU A 4 -6.03 6.63 -3.44
C LEU A 4 -6.22 5.63 -4.59
N SER A 5 -5.77 5.96 -5.79
CA SER A 5 -5.87 5.09 -6.97
C SER A 5 -4.55 4.39 -7.27
N TRP A 6 -4.61 3.26 -7.97
CA TRP A 6 -3.45 2.61 -8.57
C TRP A 6 -3.74 2.24 -10.04
N GLN A 7 -2.70 2.02 -10.83
CA GLN A 7 -2.84 1.50 -12.19
C GLN A 7 -2.83 -0.03 -12.19
N PRO A 8 -3.82 -0.74 -12.74
CA PRO A 8 -3.75 -2.19 -12.88
C PRO A 8 -2.71 -2.63 -13.93
N PRO A 9 -2.19 -3.87 -13.88
CA PRO A 9 -2.40 -4.86 -12.82
C PRO A 9 -1.64 -4.53 -11.53
N TYR A 10 -2.14 -5.06 -10.41
CA TYR A 10 -1.50 -4.97 -9.09
C TYR A 10 -1.66 -6.31 -8.38
N ASP A 11 -0.55 -6.95 -8.00
CA ASP A 11 -0.53 -8.22 -7.28
C ASP A 11 -0.61 -7.99 -5.76
N TRP A 12 -1.83 -7.80 -5.27
CA TRP A 12 -2.10 -7.55 -3.86
C TRP A 12 -1.78 -8.74 -2.96
N SER A 13 -1.94 -9.97 -3.46
CA SER A 13 -1.60 -11.17 -2.70
C SER A 13 -0.10 -11.24 -2.45
N TRP A 14 0.71 -10.98 -3.50
CA TRP A 14 2.16 -10.89 -3.37
C TRP A 14 2.60 -9.75 -2.45
N MET A 15 2.05 -8.55 -2.61
CA MET A 15 2.39 -7.39 -1.79
C MET A 15 2.08 -7.62 -0.31
N LEU A 16 0.86 -8.07 0.01
CA LEU A 16 0.49 -8.37 1.40
C LEU A 16 1.31 -9.54 1.96
N GLY A 17 1.61 -10.56 1.15
CA GLY A 17 2.51 -11.66 1.55
C GLY A 17 3.93 -11.19 1.86
N PHE A 18 4.48 -10.27 1.06
CA PHE A 18 5.79 -9.67 1.27
C PHE A 18 5.85 -8.91 2.61
N LEU A 19 4.82 -8.10 2.88
CA LEU A 19 4.69 -7.33 4.12
C LEU A 19 4.46 -8.25 5.32
N ALA A 20 3.62 -9.28 5.19
CA ALA A 20 3.33 -10.24 6.27
C ALA A 20 4.59 -10.96 6.73
N ALA A 21 5.43 -11.39 5.79
CA ALA A 21 6.69 -12.07 6.09
C ALA A 21 7.71 -11.19 6.85
N ARG A 22 7.47 -9.88 6.94
CA ARG A 22 8.36 -8.88 7.58
C ARG A 22 7.66 -8.06 8.66
N ALA A 23 6.40 -8.38 8.97
CA ALA A 23 5.59 -7.60 9.89
C ALA A 23 6.23 -7.62 11.28
N VAL A 24 6.37 -6.44 11.88
CA VAL A 24 6.87 -6.32 13.25
C VAL A 24 5.73 -6.47 14.25
N ASP A 25 5.83 -7.46 15.12
CA ASP A 25 4.85 -7.74 16.18
C ASP A 25 4.59 -6.49 17.05
N GLY A 26 3.31 -6.18 17.25
CA GLY A 26 2.88 -5.00 18.00
C GLY A 26 2.96 -3.67 17.23
N VAL A 27 3.53 -3.65 16.02
CA VAL A 27 3.63 -2.46 15.16
C VAL A 27 2.75 -2.57 13.93
N GLU A 28 2.78 -3.73 13.26
CA GLU A 28 2.12 -3.97 11.99
C GLU A 28 1.17 -5.17 12.10
N THR A 29 0.10 -5.13 11.35
CA THR A 29 -0.85 -6.24 11.22
C THR A 29 -1.22 -6.39 9.75
N VAL A 30 -0.93 -7.56 9.20
CA VAL A 30 -1.37 -7.95 7.87
C VAL A 30 -2.45 -9.01 8.05
N GLY A 31 -3.65 -8.73 7.57
CA GLY A 31 -4.77 -9.66 7.62
C GLY A 31 -5.31 -9.98 6.24
N GLU A 32 -6.45 -10.65 6.18
CA GLU A 32 -7.07 -11.04 4.93
C GLU A 32 -7.51 -9.79 4.13
N GLY A 33 -6.73 -9.49 3.10
CA GLY A 33 -6.97 -8.35 2.20
C GLY A 33 -6.82 -6.99 2.87
N PHE A 34 -6.01 -6.84 3.93
CA PHE A 34 -5.69 -5.52 4.48
C PHE A 34 -4.31 -5.47 5.17
N TYR A 35 -3.80 -4.25 5.29
CA TYR A 35 -2.61 -3.90 6.09
C TYR A 35 -2.97 -2.80 7.08
N ALA A 36 -2.45 -2.88 8.30
CA ALA A 36 -2.54 -1.81 9.29
C ALA A 36 -1.22 -1.64 10.03
N ARG A 37 -0.92 -0.40 10.45
CA ARG A 37 0.25 -0.12 11.26
C ARG A 37 0.04 1.04 12.21
N SER A 38 0.83 1.07 13.28
CA SER A 38 1.11 2.31 13.99
C SER A 38 2.03 3.21 13.16
N LEU A 39 1.82 4.52 13.27
CA LEU A 39 2.57 5.54 12.56
C LEU A 39 2.76 6.78 13.43
N VAL A 40 3.95 7.37 13.34
CA VAL A 40 4.29 8.68 13.92
C VAL A 40 4.75 9.62 12.81
N VAL A 41 4.26 10.86 12.83
CA VAL A 41 4.65 11.94 11.93
C VAL A 41 4.80 13.22 12.75
N GLY A 42 6.04 13.58 13.07
CA GLY A 42 6.30 14.63 14.07
C GLY A 42 5.70 14.26 15.42
N GLU A 43 4.93 15.17 16.02
CA GLU A 43 4.24 14.95 17.30
C GLU A 43 2.96 14.10 17.18
N HIS A 44 2.46 13.88 15.96
CA HIS A 44 1.22 13.16 15.69
C HIS A 44 1.46 11.65 15.66
N ARG A 45 0.55 10.91 16.31
CA ARG A 45 0.63 9.45 16.42
C ARG A 45 -0.74 8.81 16.25
N GLY A 46 -0.77 7.58 15.74
CA GLY A 46 -2.00 6.84 15.61
C GLY A 46 -1.84 5.62 14.71
N LEU A 47 -2.97 5.18 14.15
CA LEU A 47 -3.06 4.04 13.26
C LEU A 47 -3.42 4.47 11.84
N VAL A 48 -2.85 3.76 10.88
CA VAL A 48 -3.27 3.77 9.47
C VAL A 48 -3.66 2.34 9.08
N SER A 49 -4.77 2.18 8.37
CA SER A 49 -5.11 0.92 7.72
C SER A 49 -5.45 1.13 6.24
N VAL A 50 -5.13 0.12 5.44
CA VAL A 50 -5.21 0.14 3.98
C VAL A 50 -5.91 -1.14 3.54
N ARG A 51 -6.96 -1.00 2.74
CA ARG A 51 -7.67 -2.12 2.11
C ARG A 51 -7.85 -1.83 0.62
N PRO A 52 -7.35 -2.69 -0.28
CA PRO A 52 -7.60 -2.54 -1.71
C PRO A 52 -9.07 -2.80 -2.04
N HIS A 53 -9.61 -1.98 -2.93
CA HIS A 53 -10.89 -2.18 -3.58
C HIS A 53 -10.65 -2.44 -5.07
N LEU A 54 -10.54 -3.73 -5.41
CA LEU A 54 -10.14 -4.19 -6.74
C LEU A 54 -11.04 -3.70 -7.88
N PRO A 55 -12.39 -3.67 -7.74
CA PRO A 55 -13.27 -3.26 -8.84
C PRO A 55 -13.05 -1.83 -9.35
N THR A 56 -12.57 -0.93 -8.50
CA THR A 56 -12.33 0.48 -8.86
C THR A 56 -10.85 0.83 -8.92
N HIS A 57 -9.96 -0.15 -8.72
CA HIS A 57 -8.51 0.06 -8.65
C HIS A 57 -8.09 1.17 -7.65
N THR A 58 -8.72 1.16 -6.48
CA THR A 58 -8.46 2.15 -5.42
C THR A 58 -8.19 1.51 -4.08
N VAL A 59 -7.27 2.07 -3.28
CA VAL A 59 -7.13 1.69 -1.87
C VAL A 59 -7.97 2.61 -1.00
N GLN A 60 -8.66 2.00 -0.05
CA GLN A 60 -9.31 2.69 1.05
C GLN A 60 -8.31 2.84 2.19
N VAL A 61 -8.07 4.09 2.60
CA VAL A 61 -7.14 4.43 3.68
C VAL A 61 -7.91 5.02 4.86
N SER A 62 -7.85 4.34 6.00
CA SER A 62 -8.34 4.84 7.27
C SER A 62 -7.19 5.41 8.08
N VAL A 63 -7.41 6.59 8.65
CA VAL A 63 -6.44 7.33 9.47
C VAL A 63 -7.12 7.68 10.78
N SER A 64 -6.57 7.25 11.90
CA SER A 64 -7.11 7.55 13.23
C SER A 64 -7.03 9.05 13.56
N ALA A 65 -7.83 9.50 14.53
CA ALA A 65 -7.95 10.92 14.91
C ALA A 65 -6.60 11.62 15.17
N GLY A 66 -5.68 10.95 15.87
CA GLY A 66 -4.36 11.52 16.21
C GLY A 66 -3.46 11.83 15.01
N LEU A 67 -3.76 11.27 13.84
CA LEU A 67 -3.04 11.48 12.58
C LEU A 67 -3.81 12.33 11.57
N LEU A 68 -5.08 12.68 11.82
CA LEU A 68 -5.88 13.51 10.90
C LEU A 68 -5.23 14.87 10.58
N PRO A 69 -4.62 15.60 11.54
CA PRO A 69 -3.93 16.86 11.24
C PRO A 69 -2.81 16.75 10.21
N VAL A 70 -2.25 15.54 10.04
CA VAL A 70 -1.15 15.22 9.13
C VAL A 70 -1.55 14.16 8.10
N ALA A 71 -2.85 14.05 7.79
CA ALA A 71 -3.37 13.05 6.86
C ALA A 71 -2.67 13.07 5.49
N PRO A 72 -2.37 14.22 4.85
CA PRO A 72 -1.64 14.22 3.58
C PRO A 72 -0.27 13.53 3.64
N ALA A 73 0.47 13.71 4.73
CA ALA A 73 1.77 13.05 4.93
C ALA A 73 1.60 11.52 5.15
N CYS A 74 0.53 11.11 5.83
CA CYS A 74 0.18 9.70 5.99
C CYS A 74 -0.16 9.06 4.64
N LEU A 75 -0.99 9.71 3.83
CA LEU A 75 -1.35 9.24 2.49
C LEU A 75 -0.14 9.13 1.56
N ALA A 76 0.78 10.10 1.61
CA ALA A 76 2.02 10.03 0.85
C ALA A 76 2.93 8.85 1.27
N LYS A 77 2.97 8.53 2.57
CA LYS A 77 3.69 7.34 3.08
C LYS A 77 3.01 6.04 2.61
N VAL A 78 1.68 6.00 2.60
CA VAL A 78 0.92 4.87 2.04
C VAL A 78 1.17 4.71 0.54
N SER A 79 1.15 5.81 -0.23
CA SER A 79 1.42 5.76 -1.68
C SER A 79 2.79 5.16 -1.99
N ARG A 80 3.82 5.54 -1.21
CA ARG A 80 5.17 5.00 -1.35
C ARG A 80 5.29 3.55 -0.92
N LEU A 81 4.72 3.16 0.23
CA LEU A 81 4.78 1.80 0.73
C LEU A 81 4.13 0.79 -0.22
N PHE A 82 3.05 1.20 -0.89
CA PHE A 82 2.35 0.35 -1.85
C PHE A 82 2.70 0.69 -3.31
N ASP A 83 3.67 1.57 -3.57
CA ASP A 83 4.11 1.96 -4.91
C ASP A 83 2.92 2.21 -5.88
N LEU A 84 1.98 3.05 -5.42
CA LEU A 84 0.71 3.28 -6.12
C LEU A 84 0.89 4.09 -7.42
N ASP A 85 1.97 4.86 -7.50
CA ASP A 85 2.35 5.70 -8.63
C ASP A 85 3.01 4.90 -9.78
N CYS A 86 3.29 3.62 -9.58
CA CYS A 86 3.90 2.75 -10.59
C CYS A 86 3.05 2.64 -11.87
N GLN A 87 3.73 2.67 -13.01
CA GLN A 87 3.17 2.46 -14.34
C GLN A 87 3.54 1.06 -14.84
N PRO A 88 2.75 0.02 -14.51
CA PRO A 88 3.16 -1.38 -14.74
C PRO A 88 3.43 -1.70 -16.22
N ALA A 89 2.70 -1.05 -17.13
CA ALA A 89 2.93 -1.22 -18.57
C ALA A 89 4.34 -0.77 -19.01
N GLN A 90 4.87 0.32 -18.44
CA GLN A 90 6.22 0.80 -18.76
C GLN A 90 7.29 -0.13 -18.19
N VAL A 91 7.08 -0.62 -16.96
CA VAL A 91 8.00 -1.59 -16.32
C VAL A 91 8.04 -2.89 -17.13
N ALA A 92 6.87 -3.43 -17.51
CA ALA A 92 6.77 -4.65 -18.31
C ALA A 92 7.45 -4.50 -19.68
N ALA A 93 7.30 -3.34 -20.34
CA ALA A 93 7.94 -3.07 -21.62
C ALA A 93 9.48 -3.12 -21.57
N VAL A 94 10.08 -2.80 -20.41
CA VAL A 94 11.54 -2.82 -20.23
C VAL A 94 12.04 -4.18 -19.74
N LEU A 95 11.34 -4.80 -18.77
CA LEU A 95 11.76 -6.09 -18.21
C LEU A 95 11.51 -7.27 -19.16
N GLY A 96 10.51 -7.15 -20.05
CA GLY A 96 10.15 -8.21 -21.00
C GLY A 96 9.88 -9.55 -20.28
N PRO A 97 10.45 -10.67 -20.77
CA PRO A 97 10.23 -12.01 -20.20
C PRO A 97 10.49 -12.14 -18.70
N LEU A 98 11.36 -11.30 -18.12
CA LEU A 98 11.66 -11.35 -16.68
C LEU A 98 10.43 -10.98 -15.82
N GLY A 99 9.52 -10.16 -16.33
CA GLY A 99 8.35 -9.68 -15.59
C GLY A 99 7.04 -10.44 -15.90
N GLU A 100 7.04 -11.34 -16.88
CA GLU A 100 5.82 -11.96 -17.41
C GLU A 100 5.07 -12.82 -16.39
N ASP A 101 5.78 -13.52 -15.51
CA ASP A 101 5.17 -14.37 -14.49
C ASP A 101 4.37 -13.58 -13.44
N ARG A 102 4.71 -12.30 -13.23
CA ARG A 102 4.08 -11.43 -12.22
C ARG A 102 3.95 -9.98 -12.71
N PRO A 103 3.06 -9.69 -13.66
CA PRO A 103 2.95 -8.37 -14.29
C PRO A 103 2.42 -7.29 -13.33
N GLY A 104 1.80 -7.68 -12.21
CA GLY A 104 1.29 -6.77 -11.17
C GLY A 104 2.25 -6.52 -10.01
N LEU A 105 3.49 -7.03 -10.06
CA LEU A 105 4.47 -6.87 -8.98
C LEU A 105 4.81 -5.38 -8.77
N ARG A 106 5.06 -5.01 -7.50
CA ARG A 106 5.40 -3.64 -7.07
C ARG A 106 6.63 -3.60 -6.18
N LEU A 107 7.14 -2.40 -5.97
CA LEU A 107 8.23 -2.17 -5.02
C LEU A 107 7.68 -1.90 -3.60
N PRO A 108 7.83 -2.83 -2.63
CA PRO A 108 7.46 -2.61 -1.23
C PRO A 108 8.48 -1.77 -0.45
#